data_AF-A0A971D3V1-F1
#
_entry.id   AF-A0A971D3V1-F1
#
_cell.length_a   1.000
_cell.length_b   1.000
_cell.length_c   1.000
_cell.angle_alpha   90.00
_cell.angle_beta   90.00
_cell.angle_gamma   90.00
#
_symmetry.space_group_name_H-M   'P 1'
#
loop_
_entity.id
_entity.type
_entity.pdbx_description
1 polymer ?
#
loop_
_entity_poly.entity_id
_entity_poly.type
_entity_poly.pdbx_seq_one_letter_code
_entity_poly.pdbx_strand_id
1 'polypeptide(L)' 'STRQDARELLRDAAAIPIVSRVQEYGLEQANEALLDLKEGRVRGSAVLRVSAG' A
#
# COMPACT_ATOMS: atom_id res chain seq x y z
N SER A 1 1.02 21.77 8.03
CA SER A 1 1.53 20.66 8.87
C SER A 1 1.40 19.33 8.17
N THR A 2 0.23 18.68 8.11
CA THR A 2 0.09 17.24 7.78
C THR A 2 0.79 16.76 6.51
N ARG A 3 0.78 17.55 5.42
CA ARG A 3 1.48 17.20 4.17
C ARG A 3 3.00 17.26 4.29
N GLN A 4 3.53 18.19 5.08
CA GLN A 4 4.96 18.31 5.34
C GLN A 4 5.43 17.18 6.24
N ASP A 5 4.68 16.90 7.32
CA ASP A 5 4.97 15.83 8.28
C ASP A 5 5.04 14.46 7.56
N ALA A 6 4.11 14.19 6.62
CA ALA A 6 4.14 12.97 5.81
C ALA A 6 5.40 12.87 4.93
N ARG A 7 5.91 13.98 4.39
CA ARG A 7 7.13 13.98 3.57
C ARG A 7 8.38 13.76 4.40
N GLU A 8 8.43 14.34 5.61
CA GLU A 8 9.51 14.10 6.58
C GLU A 8 9.57 12.61 6.93
N LEU A 9 8.43 12.02 7.29
CA LEU A 9 8.33 10.60 7.59
C LEU A 9 8.80 9.71 6.44
N LEU A 10 8.37 9.99 5.20
CA LEU A 10 8.76 9.19 4.04
C LEU A 10 10.27 9.28 3.74
N ARG A 11 10.90 10.43 4.00
CA ARG A 11 12.36 10.57 3.87
C ARG A 11 13.08 9.71 4.90
N ASP A 12 12.65 9.76 6.15
CA ASP A 12 13.26 8.98 7.22
C ASP A 12 13.06 7.47 7.00
N ALA A 13 11.87 7.07 6.56
CA ALA A 13 11.56 5.68 6.21
C ALA A 13 12.50 5.12 5.13
N ALA A 14 12.84 5.92 4.12
CA ALA A 14 13.78 5.52 3.07
C ALA A 14 15.23 5.38 3.58
N ALA A 15 15.62 6.17 4.58
CA ALA A 15 16.96 6.11 5.18
C ALA A 15 17.16 4.88 6.09
N ILE A 16 16.09 4.38 6.73
CA ILE A 16 16.08 3.21 7.64
C ILE A 16 15.51 1.95 6.93
N PRO A 17 15.69 1.86 5.60
CA PRO A 17 14.89 1.11 4.61
C PRO A 17 13.61 0.41 5.14
N ILE A 18 12.65 1.18 5.64
CA ILE A 18 11.36 0.66 6.08
C ILE A 18 10.51 0.36 4.84
N VAL A 19 10.21 -0.91 4.61
CA VAL A 19 9.35 -1.37 3.51
C VAL A 19 8.09 -2.01 4.05
N SER A 20 6.94 -1.46 3.68
CA SER A 20 5.65 -2.06 4.00
C SER A 20 5.47 -3.37 3.26
N ARG A 21 4.92 -4.38 3.94
CA ARG A 21 4.46 -5.59 3.27
C ARG A 21 3.24 -5.25 2.42
N VAL A 22 3.33 -5.49 1.13
CA VAL A 22 2.23 -5.24 0.18
C VAL A 22 1.73 -6.53 -0.44
N GLN A 23 0.43 -6.56 -0.72
CA GLN A 23 -0.22 -7.52 -1.59
C GLN A 23 -0.81 -6.75 -2.76
N GLU A 24 -0.27 -6.97 -3.95
CA GLU A 24 -0.66 -6.26 -5.16
C GLU A 24 -1.82 -6.96 -5.86
N TYR A 25 -2.73 -6.17 -6.39
CA TYR A 25 -3.85 -6.61 -7.21
C TYR A 25 -3.86 -5.80 -8.51
N GLY A 26 -4.21 -6.45 -9.63
CA GLY A 26 -4.58 -5.74 -10.84
C GLY A 26 -5.80 -4.83 -10.60
N LEU A 27 -5.96 -3.78 -11.39
CA LEU A 27 -7.13 -2.89 -11.26
C LEU A 27 -8.44 -3.66 -11.49
N GLU A 28 -8.41 -4.62 -12.41
CA GLU A 28 -9.50 -5.56 -12.70
C GLU A 28 -9.87 -6.47 -11.51
N GLN A 29 -8.95 -6.65 -10.56
CA GLN A 29 -9.14 -7.44 -9.35
C GLN A 29 -9.58 -6.59 -8.15
N ALA A 30 -9.97 -5.32 -8.33
CA ALA A 30 -10.32 -4.45 -7.23
C ALA A 30 -11.39 -5.02 -6.28
N ASN A 31 -12.39 -5.72 -6.83
CA ASN A 31 -13.42 -6.37 -6.01
C ASN A 31 -12.88 -7.54 -5.19
N GLU A 32 -11.92 -8.30 -5.71
CA GLU A 32 -11.24 -9.38 -5.00
C GLU A 32 -10.39 -8.80 -3.84
N ALA A 33 -9.66 -7.71 -4.09
CA ALA A 33 -8.90 -7.00 -3.06
C ALA A 33 -9.78 -6.52 -1.89
N LEU A 34 -10.97 -5.99 -2.19
CA LEU A 34 -11.93 -5.56 -1.17
C LEU A 34 -12.49 -6.73 -0.36
N LEU A 35 -12.76 -7.86 -1.01
CA LEU A 35 -13.24 -9.06 -0.33
C LEU A 35 -12.16 -9.65 0.58
N ASP A 36 -10.92 -9.75 0.10
CA ASP A 36 -9.78 -10.20 0.89
C ASP A 36 -9.52 -9.30 2.10
N LEU A 37 -9.66 -7.98 1.93
CA LEU A 37 -9.54 -7.03 3.03
C LEU A 37 -10.66 -7.25 4.07
N LYS A 38 -11.92 -7.37 3.62
CA LYS A 38 -13.08 -7.61 4.47
C LYS A 38 -12.94 -8.91 5.27
N GLU A 39 -12.39 -9.94 4.65
CA GLU A 39 -12.26 -11.28 5.24
C GLU A 39 -10.92 -11.47 5.99
N GLY A 40 -10.12 -10.40 6.14
CA GLY A 40 -8.88 -10.41 6.92
C GLY A 40 -7.74 -11.22 6.28
N ARG A 41 -7.80 -11.47 4.96
CA ARG A 41 -6.79 -12.25 4.23
C ARG A 41 -5.56 -11.45 3.81
N VAL A 42 -5.67 -10.12 3.79
CA VAL A 42 -4.55 -9.23 3.43
C VAL A 42 -3.51 -9.21 4.55
N ARG A 43 -2.27 -9.59 4.22
CA ARG A 43 -1.12 -9.43 5.13
C ARG A 43 -0.36 -8.16 4.80
N GLY A 44 -0.63 -7.08 5.55
CA GLY A 44 -0.06 -5.76 5.31
C GLY A 44 -1.05 -4.87 4.58
N SER A 45 -0.63 -4.24 3.49
CA SER A 45 -1.48 -3.35 2.69
C SER A 45 -1.88 -3.99 1.36
N ALA A 46 -3.18 -3.92 1.02
CA ALA A 46 -3.66 -4.22 -0.33
C ALA A 46 -3.42 -3.00 -1.23
N VAL A 47 -2.79 -3.20 -2.38
CA VAL A 47 -2.41 -2.13 -3.32
C VAL A 47 -2.95 -2.44 -4.72
N LEU A 48 -3.69 -1.50 -5.31
CA LEU A 48 -4.14 -1.60 -6.70
C LEU A 48 -3.08 -1.02 -7.64
N ARG A 49 -2.70 -1.80 -8.66
CA ARG A 49 -1.89 -1.30 -9.76
C ARG A 49 -2.77 -0.55 -10.77
N VAL A 50 -2.69 0.79 -10.72
CA VAL A 50 -3.53 1.70 -11.55
C VAL A 50 -2.92 2.02 -12.93
N SER A 51 -1.71 1.56 -13.19
CA SER A 51 -1.03 1.67 -14.48
C SER A 51 -0.20 0.42 -14.74
N ALA A 52 -0.02 0.05 -16.02
CA ALA A 52 1.01 -0.90 -16.38
C ALA A 52 2.37 -0.25 -16.04
N GLY A 53 3.10 -0.87 -15.11
CA GLY A 53 4.48 -0.51 -14.80
C GLY A 53 5.43 -1.03 -15.86
#